data_AF-A0A7S3MB46-F1
#
_entry.id   AF-A0A7S3MB46-F1
#
_cell.length_a   1.000
_cell.length_b   1.000
_cell.length_c   1.000
_cell.angle_alpha   90.00
_cell.angle_beta   90.00
_cell.angle_gamma   90.00
#
_symmetry.space_group_name_H-M   'P 1'
#
loop_
_entity.id
_entity.type
_entity.pdbx_description
1 polymer ?
#
loop_
_entity_poly.entity_id
_entity_poly.type
_entity_poly.pdbx_seq_one_letter_code
_entity_poly.pdbx_strand_id
1 'polypeptide(L)'
;GVLLHQIRTAQFPFAETMSQERTELPAGAARPLVWVTNADGLLVVTSGNITVSLQGGLAGSSNPAEAHTAFTERHLGPGDIAYFPVGRAYWFQEATGTEPASAITVFNVGTWRSIEMAEAVSLLPSWAVSSNLHQSRAAPVPHIYTV
;
A
#
# COMPACT_ATOMS: atom_id res chain seq x y z
N GLY A 1 2.06 1.18 16.80
CA GLY A 1 1.31 0.89 15.57
C GLY A 1 2.11 1.38 14.38
N VAL A 2 1.68 1.07 13.16
CA VAL A 2 2.27 1.67 11.95
C VAL A 2 2.03 3.17 11.96
N LEU A 3 3.05 3.97 11.69
CA LEU A 3 2.95 5.43 11.60
C LEU A 3 3.08 5.87 10.15
N LEU A 4 2.16 6.73 9.71
CA LEU A 4 2.16 7.32 8.37
C LEU A 4 2.29 8.83 8.48
N HIS A 5 3.36 9.37 7.90
CA HIS A 5 3.57 10.81 7.79
C HIS A 5 3.31 11.23 6.35
N GLN A 6 2.13 11.79 6.10
CA GLN A 6 1.71 12.23 4.78
C GLN A 6 2.13 13.68 4.53
N ILE A 7 2.93 13.89 3.49
CA ILE A 7 3.48 15.19 3.12
C ILE A 7 3.00 15.50 1.70
N ARG A 8 1.83 16.13 1.63
CA ARG A 8 1.22 16.59 0.38
C ARG A 8 1.41 18.10 0.23
N THR A 9 0.90 18.68 -0.85
CA THR A 9 0.86 20.15 -1.03
C THR A 9 0.27 20.87 0.19
N ALA A 10 -0.69 20.26 0.91
CA ALA A 10 -1.25 20.83 2.13
C ALA A 10 -0.22 21.04 3.26
N GLN A 11 0.77 20.16 3.38
CA GLN A 11 1.87 20.27 4.35
C GLN A 11 3.08 20.99 3.77
N PHE A 12 3.26 20.95 2.44
CA PHE A 12 4.39 21.51 1.73
C PHE A 12 3.94 22.25 0.46
N PRO A 13 3.48 23.52 0.59
CA PRO A 13 2.70 24.22 -0.44
C PRO A 13 3.34 24.35 -1.82
N PHE A 14 4.66 24.35 -1.91
CA PHE A 14 5.37 24.47 -3.18
C PHE A 14 5.64 23.13 -3.87
N ALA A 15 5.32 22.00 -3.21
CA ALA A 15 5.39 20.68 -3.80
C ALA A 15 4.06 20.33 -4.50
N GLU A 16 3.87 20.90 -5.69
CA GLU A 16 2.66 20.73 -6.50
C GLU A 16 2.74 19.51 -7.44
N THR A 17 3.95 19.12 -7.82
CA THR A 17 4.22 18.03 -8.78
C THR A 17 4.82 16.79 -8.14
N MET A 18 5.02 16.81 -6.82
CA MET A 18 5.57 15.69 -6.05
C MET A 18 5.06 15.73 -4.63
N SER A 19 4.87 14.57 -4.01
CA SER A 19 4.51 14.44 -2.59
C SER A 19 5.05 13.13 -2.02
N GLN A 20 4.96 12.96 -0.70
CA GLN A 20 5.59 11.84 -0.01
C GLN A 20 4.68 11.25 1.07
N GLU A 21 4.88 9.96 1.36
CA GLU A 21 4.44 9.30 2.58
C GLU A 21 5.63 8.59 3.20
N ARG A 22 6.00 8.95 4.43
CA ARG A 22 6.95 8.17 5.23
C ARG A 22 6.16 7.17 6.08
N THR A 23 6.53 5.90 5.97
CA THR A 23 5.95 4.81 6.76
C THR A 23 6.97 4.29 7.75
N GLU A 24 6.59 4.23 9.02
CA GLU A 24 7.37 3.56 10.07
C GLU A 24 6.65 2.28 10.52
N LEU A 25 7.37 1.16 10.46
CA LEU A 25 6.88 -0.16 10.79
C LEU A 25 7.59 -0.67 12.04
N PRO A 26 6.87 -0.93 13.14
CA PRO A 26 7.38 -1.79 14.19
C PRO A 26 7.74 -3.18 13.66
N ALA A 27 8.53 -3.92 14.43
CA ALA A 27 8.86 -5.31 14.14
C ALA A 27 7.60 -6.15 13.81
N GLY A 28 7.61 -6.80 12.65
CA GLY A 28 6.53 -7.62 12.10
C GLY A 28 5.29 -6.89 11.60
N ALA A 29 5.22 -5.56 11.72
CA ALA A 29 4.05 -4.78 11.32
C ALA A 29 3.95 -4.63 9.80
N ALA A 30 2.72 -4.46 9.30
CA ALA A 30 2.44 -4.31 7.88
C ALA A 30 1.73 -2.98 7.58
N ARG A 31 2.15 -2.32 6.51
CA ARG A 31 1.33 -1.34 5.78
C ARG A 31 0.24 -2.13 5.03
N PRO A 32 -1.05 -1.98 5.39
CA PRO A 32 -2.12 -2.74 4.75
C PRO A 32 -2.27 -2.41 3.26
N LEU A 33 -2.97 -3.30 2.55
CA LEU A 33 -3.21 -3.19 1.11
C LEU A 33 -3.93 -1.88 0.75
N VAL A 34 -3.28 -1.14 -0.15
CA VAL A 34 -3.71 0.17 -0.64
C VAL A 34 -3.45 0.27 -2.13
N TRP A 35 -4.29 1.01 -2.86
CA TRP A 35 -3.99 1.43 -4.23
C TRP A 35 -4.18 2.93 -4.37
N VAL A 36 -3.25 3.56 -5.12
CA VAL A 36 -3.27 5.00 -5.41
C VAL A 36 -3.95 5.22 -6.76
N THR A 37 -4.92 6.14 -6.82
CA THR A 37 -5.82 6.25 -7.98
C THR A 37 -5.39 7.30 -9.00
N ASN A 38 -4.40 8.14 -8.68
CA ASN A 38 -4.01 9.29 -9.52
C ASN A 38 -2.51 9.56 -9.60
N ALA A 39 -1.66 8.66 -9.12
CA ALA A 39 -0.22 8.85 -9.11
C ALA A 39 0.52 7.51 -9.15
N ASP A 40 1.68 7.51 -9.77
CA ASP A 40 2.67 6.46 -9.59
C ASP A 40 3.45 6.72 -8.31
N GLY A 41 3.91 5.64 -7.66
CA GLY A 41 4.70 5.67 -6.45
C GLY A 41 6.10 5.09 -6.66
N LEU A 42 7.10 5.72 -6.06
CA LEU A 42 8.44 5.18 -5.92
C LEU A 42 8.75 5.03 -4.42
N LEU A 43 8.82 3.80 -3.93
CA LEU A 43 9.20 3.51 -2.55
C LEU A 43 10.71 3.33 -2.45
N VAL A 44 11.34 3.97 -1.48
CA VAL A 44 12.72 3.72 -1.06
C VAL A 44 12.74 3.27 0.39
N VAL A 45 13.45 2.18 0.66
CA VAL A 45 13.67 1.71 2.04
C VAL A 45 14.76 2.58 2.67
N THR A 46 14.45 3.17 3.82
CA THR A 46 15.35 4.08 4.54
C THR A 46 16.09 3.39 5.69
N SER A 47 15.45 2.40 6.33
CA SER A 47 16.06 1.58 7.39
C SER A 47 15.32 0.25 7.55
N GLY A 48 15.98 -0.75 8.12
CA GLY A 48 15.42 -2.09 8.32
C GLY A 48 15.24 -2.86 7.01
N ASN A 49 14.46 -3.94 7.06
CA ASN A 49 14.16 -4.77 5.89
C ASN A 49 12.65 -4.91 5.74
N ILE A 50 12.16 -4.86 4.51
CA ILE A 50 10.75 -5.06 4.21
C ILE A 50 10.55 -6.14 3.13
N THR A 51 9.43 -6.85 3.24
CA THR A 51 8.84 -7.60 2.14
C THR A 51 7.79 -6.71 1.48
N VAL A 52 7.95 -6.41 0.20
CA VAL A 52 6.99 -5.64 -0.59
C VAL A 52 6.26 -6.58 -1.53
N SER A 53 4.95 -6.39 -1.62
CA SER A 53 4.11 -7.07 -2.59
C SER A 53 3.28 -6.06 -3.37
N LEU A 54 3.13 -6.34 -4.66
CA LEU A 54 2.31 -5.58 -5.60
C LEU A 54 1.39 -6.58 -6.30
N GLN A 55 0.09 -6.28 -6.32
CA GLN A 55 -0.83 -6.93 -7.24
C GLN A 55 -0.58 -6.36 -8.64
N GLY A 56 0.17 -7.10 -9.44
CA GLY A 56 0.69 -6.67 -10.73
C GLY A 56 -0.03 -7.29 -11.91
N GLY A 57 0.49 -6.94 -13.11
CA GLY A 57 0.03 -7.27 -14.47
C GLY A 57 -0.71 -6.13 -15.17
N LEU A 58 -0.10 -5.44 -16.16
CA LEU A 58 -0.86 -4.61 -17.09
C LEU A 58 -1.75 -5.54 -17.90
N ALA A 59 -3.08 -5.43 -17.74
CA ALA A 59 -4.02 -6.18 -18.56
C ALA A 59 -3.85 -5.71 -20.02
N GLY A 60 -3.06 -6.44 -20.80
CA GLY A 60 -2.94 -6.31 -22.23
C GLY A 60 -3.60 -7.49 -22.92
N SER A 61 -3.87 -7.38 -24.22
CA SER A 61 -4.43 -8.47 -25.03
C SER A 61 -3.56 -9.74 -25.01
N SER A 62 -2.30 -9.63 -24.62
CA SER A 62 -1.33 -10.72 -24.56
C SER A 62 -1.25 -11.45 -23.23
N ASN A 63 -1.75 -10.90 -22.11
CA ASN A 63 -1.71 -11.60 -20.82
C ASN A 63 -2.77 -11.15 -19.79
N PRO A 64 -4.05 -11.49 -20.02
CA PRO A 64 -5.15 -11.12 -19.11
C PRO A 64 -5.05 -11.79 -17.73
N ALA A 65 -4.35 -12.92 -17.61
CA ALA A 65 -4.19 -13.64 -16.36
C ALA A 65 -3.24 -12.92 -15.39
N GLU A 66 -2.27 -12.17 -15.91
CA GLU A 66 -1.26 -11.53 -15.08
C GLU A 66 -1.81 -10.41 -14.21
N ALA A 67 -2.93 -9.77 -14.56
CA ALA A 67 -3.53 -8.66 -13.82
C ALA A 67 -3.95 -9.00 -12.38
N HIS A 68 -4.00 -10.29 -12.05
CA HIS A 68 -4.34 -10.79 -10.71
C HIS A 68 -3.14 -11.45 -10.00
N THR A 69 -1.95 -11.41 -10.58
CA THR A 69 -0.75 -12.03 -10.00
C THR A 69 -0.13 -11.12 -8.95
N ALA A 70 0.22 -11.69 -7.79
CA ALA A 70 1.01 -11.00 -6.79
C ALA A 70 2.51 -11.14 -7.10
N PHE A 71 3.20 -10.02 -7.28
CA PHE A 71 4.66 -9.95 -7.35
C PHE A 71 5.16 -9.60 -5.96
N THR A 72 6.04 -10.43 -5.39
CA THR A 72 6.55 -10.24 -4.02
C THR A 72 8.07 -10.28 -4.02
N GLU A 73 8.67 -9.21 -3.53
CA GLU A 73 10.10 -9.14 -3.21
C GLU A 73 10.25 -9.19 -1.69
N ARG A 74 11.02 -10.16 -1.18
CA ARG A 74 11.06 -10.51 0.24
C ARG A 74 12.14 -9.76 1.03
N HIS A 75 13.12 -9.18 0.35
CA HIS A 75 14.31 -8.64 1.02
C HIS A 75 14.74 -7.29 0.46
N LEU A 76 13.86 -6.28 0.48
CA LEU A 76 14.29 -4.90 0.24
C LEU A 76 14.90 -4.33 1.51
N GLY A 77 16.19 -3.99 1.44
CA GLY A 77 16.97 -3.36 2.49
C GLY A 77 17.23 -1.87 2.21
N PRO A 78 17.95 -1.16 3.10
CA PRO A 78 18.15 0.27 2.98
C PRO A 78 18.80 0.67 1.65
N GLY A 79 18.17 1.60 0.93
CA GLY A 79 18.59 2.05 -0.40
C GLY A 79 17.90 1.32 -1.55
N ASP A 80 17.25 0.17 -1.31
CA ASP A 80 16.48 -0.52 -2.35
C ASP A 80 15.19 0.23 -2.67
N ILE A 81 14.74 0.06 -3.92
CA ILE A 81 13.62 0.81 -4.50
C ILE A 81 12.56 -0.14 -5.05
N ALA A 82 11.29 0.19 -4.83
CA ALA A 82 10.15 -0.44 -5.48
C ALA A 82 9.32 0.60 -6.25
N TYR A 83 8.79 0.21 -7.40
CA TYR A 83 7.90 1.04 -8.22
C TYR A 83 6.47 0.53 -8.15
N PHE A 84 5.52 1.44 -7.94
CA PHE A 84 4.09 1.18 -7.86
C PHE A 84 3.37 1.94 -8.98
N PRO A 85 2.97 1.26 -10.06
CA PRO A 85 2.17 1.91 -11.10
C PRO A 85 0.83 2.38 -10.54
N VAL A 86 0.32 3.51 -11.03
CA VAL A 86 -1.00 4.02 -10.67
C VAL A 86 -2.10 2.95 -10.83
N GLY A 87 -3.01 2.89 -9.87
CA GLY A 87 -4.13 1.95 -9.82
C GLY A 87 -3.76 0.53 -9.37
N ARG A 88 -2.49 0.24 -9.07
CA ARG A 88 -2.06 -1.07 -8.59
C ARG A 88 -2.07 -1.13 -7.07
N ALA A 89 -2.62 -2.22 -6.55
CA ALA A 89 -2.62 -2.47 -5.13
C ALA A 89 -1.25 -2.94 -4.67
N TYR A 90 -0.73 -2.34 -3.60
CA TYR A 90 0.51 -2.76 -2.96
C TYR A 90 0.33 -2.85 -1.45
N TRP A 91 1.18 -3.64 -0.81
CA TRP A 91 1.32 -3.74 0.63
C TRP A 91 2.76 -4.10 0.95
N PHE A 92 3.19 -3.82 2.18
CA PHE A 92 4.52 -4.22 2.61
C PHE A 92 4.59 -4.40 4.12
N GLN A 93 5.51 -5.26 4.53
CA GLN A 93 5.66 -5.68 5.92
C GLN A 93 7.12 -5.64 6.32
N GLU A 94 7.38 -5.29 7.59
CA GLU A 94 8.68 -5.49 8.21
C GLU A 94 9.06 -6.99 8.17
N ALA A 95 10.22 -7.31 7.60
CA ALA A 95 10.55 -8.67 7.18
C ALA A 95 11.15 -9.56 8.28
N THR A 96 11.70 -8.98 9.34
CA THR A 96 12.50 -9.71 10.34
C THR A 96 11.69 -10.19 11.53
N GLY A 97 10.62 -9.48 11.89
CA GLY A 97 9.86 -9.69 13.12
C GLY A 97 10.60 -9.26 14.38
N THR A 98 11.81 -8.67 14.28
CA THR A 98 12.66 -8.35 15.43
C THR A 98 13.08 -6.88 15.50
N GLU A 99 13.27 -6.22 14.36
CA GLU A 99 13.73 -4.83 14.30
C GLU A 99 12.73 -3.96 13.51
N PRO A 100 12.61 -2.66 13.79
CA PRO A 100 11.74 -1.78 13.02
C PRO A 100 12.29 -1.50 11.61
N ALA A 101 11.39 -1.15 10.69
CA ALA A 101 11.73 -0.70 9.35
C ALA A 101 11.07 0.65 9.03
N SER A 102 11.65 1.39 8.09
CA SER A 102 11.10 2.66 7.60
C SER A 102 11.30 2.78 6.10
N ALA A 103 10.29 3.31 5.41
CA ALA A 103 10.34 3.58 3.98
C ALA A 103 9.69 4.92 3.65
N ILE A 104 10.13 5.53 2.55
CA ILE A 104 9.50 6.73 1.98
C ILE A 104 8.94 6.35 0.62
N THR A 105 7.66 6.60 0.39
CA THR A 105 7.05 6.54 -0.95
C THR A 105 6.89 7.95 -1.48
N VAL A 106 7.44 8.19 -2.67
CA VAL A 106 7.33 9.46 -3.40
C VAL A 106 6.31 9.29 -4.51
N PHE A 107 5.38 10.23 -4.63
CA PHE A 107 4.34 10.24 -5.65
C PHE A 107 4.57 11.37 -6.65
N ASN A 108 4.26 11.14 -7.93
CA ASN A 108 4.45 12.10 -9.04
C ASN A 108 3.33 13.16 -9.17
N VAL A 109 2.63 13.45 -8.07
CA VAL A 109 1.64 14.53 -7.95
C VAL A 109 1.78 15.18 -6.57
N GLY A 110 1.37 16.44 -6.39
CA GLY A 110 1.38 17.09 -5.08
C GLY A 110 0.28 16.60 -4.12
N THR A 111 -0.83 16.10 -4.65
CA THR A 111 -1.97 15.58 -3.86
C THR A 111 -2.44 14.23 -4.39
N TRP A 112 -1.90 13.15 -3.84
CA TRP A 112 -2.31 11.79 -4.17
C TRP A 112 -3.62 11.41 -3.47
N ARG A 113 -4.34 10.45 -4.08
CA ARG A 113 -5.57 9.86 -3.57
C ARG A 113 -5.40 8.35 -3.54
N SER A 114 -5.81 7.73 -2.44
CA SER A 114 -5.75 6.28 -2.29
C SER A 114 -7.09 5.71 -1.85
N ILE A 115 -7.20 4.39 -1.96
CA ILE A 115 -8.26 3.62 -1.35
C ILE A 115 -7.60 2.53 -0.51
N GLU A 116 -7.95 2.48 0.77
CA GLU A 116 -7.52 1.44 1.70
C GLU A 116 -8.48 0.26 1.63
N MET A 117 -7.97 -0.97 1.54
CA MET A 117 -8.82 -2.16 1.39
C MET A 117 -9.81 -2.34 2.55
N ALA A 118 -9.34 -2.11 3.79
CA ALA A 118 -10.18 -2.25 4.97
C ALA A 118 -11.34 -1.25 4.95
N GLU A 119 -11.08 0.00 4.55
CA GLU A 119 -12.10 1.04 4.39
C GLU A 119 -13.07 0.69 3.26
N ALA A 120 -12.54 0.33 2.08
CA ALA A 120 -13.37 -0.03 0.93
C ALA A 120 -14.35 -1.16 1.25
N VAL A 121 -13.89 -2.22 1.93
CA VAL A 121 -14.73 -3.34 2.35
C VAL A 121 -15.75 -2.91 3.41
N SER A 122 -15.37 -2.03 4.34
CA SER A 122 -16.28 -1.55 5.41
C SER A 122 -17.50 -0.80 4.90
N LEU A 123 -17.40 -0.17 3.73
CA LEU A 123 -18.47 0.60 3.11
C LEU A 123 -19.47 -0.29 2.34
N LEU A 124 -19.15 -1.56 2.12
CA LEU A 124 -20.00 -2.49 1.40
C LEU A 124 -20.99 -3.20 2.33
N PRO A 125 -22.21 -3.51 1.86
CA PRO A 125 -23.14 -4.35 2.62
C PRO A 125 -22.49 -5.69 2.99
N SER A 126 -22.67 -6.11 4.26
CA SER A 126 -22.02 -7.32 4.79
C SER A 126 -22.33 -8.59 4.01
N TRP A 127 -23.53 -8.70 3.43
CA TRP A 127 -23.92 -9.82 2.58
C TRP A 127 -23.11 -9.86 1.27
N ALA A 128 -22.79 -8.71 0.68
CA ALA A 128 -22.01 -8.63 -0.54
C ALA A 128 -20.56 -9.03 -0.26
N VAL A 129 -20.00 -8.55 0.86
CA VAL A 129 -18.66 -8.96 1.31
C VAL A 129 -18.61 -10.47 1.56
N SER A 130 -19.57 -11.01 2.33
CA SER A 130 -19.61 -12.44 2.67
C SER A 130 -19.75 -13.32 1.43
N SER A 131 -20.60 -12.91 0.48
CA SER A 131 -20.82 -13.63 -0.77
C SER A 131 -19.57 -13.63 -1.65
N ASN A 132 -18.87 -12.50 -1.78
CA ASN A 132 -17.67 -12.40 -2.63
C ASN A 132 -16.44 -13.07 -2.01
N LEU A 133 -16.36 -13.14 -0.68
CA LEU A 133 -15.26 -13.79 0.04
C LEU A 133 -15.55 -15.27 0.39
N HIS A 134 -16.69 -15.81 -0.07
CA HIS A 134 -17.14 -17.18 0.24
C HIS A 134 -17.19 -17.49 1.75
N GLN A 135 -17.63 -16.52 2.56
CA GLN A 135 -17.75 -16.66 4.01
C GLN A 135 -19.16 -17.08 4.40
N SER A 136 -19.29 -18.06 5.30
CA SER A 136 -20.57 -18.55 5.83
C SER A 136 -21.24 -17.61 6.84
N ARG A 137 -20.49 -16.62 7.34
CA ARG A 137 -20.93 -15.59 8.29
C ARG A 137 -20.22 -14.28 7.97
N ALA A 138 -20.92 -13.16 8.13
CA ALA A 138 -20.32 -11.85 8.00
C ALA A 138 -19.11 -11.71 8.92
N ALA A 139 -17.94 -11.47 8.33
CA ALA A 139 -16.75 -11.11 9.08
C ALA A 139 -17.00 -9.80 9.84
N PRO A 140 -16.44 -9.64 11.05
CA PRO A 140 -16.39 -8.33 11.70
C PRO A 140 -15.71 -7.34 10.74
N VAL A 141 -16.28 -6.15 10.60
CA VAL A 141 -15.65 -5.08 9.83
C VAL A 141 -14.27 -4.80 10.45
N PRO A 142 -13.17 -4.90 9.70
CA PRO A 142 -11.84 -4.63 10.25
C PRO A 142 -11.80 -3.19 10.76
N HIS A 143 -11.33 -3.00 12.00
CA HIS A 143 -11.20 -1.69 12.60
C HIS A 143 -10.24 -0.84 11.74
N ILE A 144 -10.77 0.20 11.12
CA ILE A 144 -9.98 1.25 10.48
C ILE A 144 -9.30 2.00 11.63
N TYR A 145 -7.97 1.92 11.69
CA TYR A 145 -7.22 2.89 12.48
C TYR A 145 -7.40 4.23 11.78
N THR A 146 -8.29 5.06 12.33
CA THR A 146 -8.46 6.44 11.87
C THR A 146 -7.16 7.18 12.16
N VAL A 147 -6.57 7.74 11.11
CA VAL A 147 -5.40 8.62 11.17
C VAL A 147 -5.83 10.01 11.61
#